data_AF-A0A4V1XMI5-F1
#
_entry.id   AF-A0A4V1XMI5-F1
#
_cell.length_a   1.000
_cell.length_b   1.000
_cell.length_c   1.000
_cell.angle_alpha   90.00
_cell.angle_beta   90.00
_cell.angle_gamma   90.00
#
_symmetry.space_group_name_H-M   'P 1'
#
loop_
_entity.id
_entity.type
_entity.pdbx_description
1 polymer ?
#
loop_
_entity_poly.entity_id
_entity_poly.type
_entity_poly.pdbx_seq_one_letter_code
_entity_poly.pdbx_strand_id
1 'polypeptide(L)'
;MRSTTAGPRFEESVTPILDDAGPLPHARLRTRPDADSSDDGEAPGIKTTAPKKQTRRHIKCKCGSCGYTARTSRKWLDLVGAPLCPKHGAMAVCAQDDGQD
;
A
#
# COMPACT_ATOMS: atom_id res chain seq x y z
N MET A 1 -10.66 25.74 -9.01
CA MET A 1 -9.20 25.89 -9.24
C MET A 1 -9.02 26.97 -10.29
N ARG A 2 -8.33 28.08 -9.98
CA ARG A 2 -7.99 29.10 -11.00
C ARG A 2 -6.72 28.63 -11.71
N SER A 3 -6.83 28.34 -13.00
CA SER A 3 -5.68 27.98 -13.84
C SER A 3 -4.84 29.23 -14.07
N THR A 4 -3.64 29.30 -13.50
CA THR A 4 -2.67 30.34 -13.81
C THR A 4 -1.88 29.89 -15.04
N THR A 5 -2.04 30.60 -16.16
CA THR A 5 -1.22 30.39 -17.35
C THR A 5 0.21 30.82 -17.07
N ALA A 6 1.20 30.04 -17.51
CA ALA A 6 2.59 30.40 -17.41
C ALA A 6 2.87 31.68 -18.20
N GLY A 7 3.72 32.56 -17.65
CA GLY A 7 4.19 33.75 -18.35
C GLY A 7 5.40 33.47 -19.24
N PRO A 8 5.72 34.35 -20.20
CA PRO A 8 6.77 34.14 -21.20
C PRO A 8 8.15 33.91 -20.58
N ARG A 9 8.47 34.61 -19.48
CA ARG A 9 9.71 34.41 -18.73
C ARG A 9 9.86 32.98 -18.19
N PHE A 10 8.76 32.35 -17.77
CA PHE A 10 8.77 30.99 -17.26
C PHE A 10 9.01 30.01 -18.42
N GLU A 11 8.33 30.21 -19.55
CA GLU A 11 8.49 29.37 -20.74
C GLU A 11 9.95 29.38 -21.22
N GLU A 12 10.56 30.57 -21.39
CA GLU A 12 11.97 30.71 -21.76
C GLU A 12 12.92 29.98 -20.80
N SER A 13 12.64 30.03 -19.49
CA SER A 13 13.48 29.38 -18.48
C SER A 13 13.37 27.86 -18.46
N VAL A 14 12.24 27.31 -18.90
CA VAL A 14 11.93 25.88 -18.81
C VAL A 14 12.25 25.16 -20.12
N THR A 15 12.25 25.84 -21.27
CA THR A 15 12.63 25.28 -22.58
C THR A 15 13.94 24.46 -22.55
N PRO A 16 15.09 24.97 -22.05
CA PRO A 16 16.32 24.18 -22.06
C PRO A 16 16.25 22.94 -21.16
N ILE A 17 15.43 22.96 -20.10
CA ILE A 17 15.20 21.81 -19.21
C ILE A 17 14.37 20.74 -19.93
N LEU A 18 13.36 21.16 -20.70
CA LEU A 18 12.54 20.23 -21.48
C LEU A 18 13.31 19.60 -22.63
N ASP A 19 14.17 20.37 -23.29
CA ASP A 19 15.04 19.86 -24.35
C ASP A 19 16.02 18.80 -23.83
N ASP A 20 16.60 19.01 -22.64
CA ASP A 20 17.47 18.04 -21.97
C ASP A 20 16.72 16.81 -21.42
N ALA A 21 15.53 17.02 -20.84
CA ALA A 21 14.70 15.94 -20.32
C ALA A 21 14.19 14.98 -21.43
N GLY A 22 14.12 15.48 -22.66
CA GLY A 22 13.66 14.71 -23.82
C GLY A 22 12.15 14.41 -23.79
N PRO A 23 11.66 13.62 -24.75
CA PRO A 23 10.26 13.24 -24.81
C PRO A 23 9.84 12.56 -23.49
N LEU A 24 8.74 13.03 -22.90
CA LEU A 24 8.12 12.35 -21.77
C LEU A 24 7.99 10.86 -22.11
N PRO A 25 8.47 9.94 -21.25
CA PRO A 25 8.39 8.52 -21.55
C PRO A 25 6.92 8.17 -21.76
N HIS A 26 6.55 7.93 -23.02
CA HIS A 26 5.17 7.58 -23.42
C HIS A 26 4.72 6.22 -22.86
N ALA A 27 5.63 5.51 -22.18
CA ALA A 27 5.27 4.37 -21.36
C ALA A 27 4.43 4.86 -20.17
N ARG A 28 3.12 4.57 -20.24
CA ARG A 28 2.13 4.79 -19.19
C ARG A 28 2.72 4.43 -17.81
N LEU A 29 2.77 5.39 -16.88
CA LEU A 29 3.09 5.12 -15.49
C LEU A 29 2.11 4.07 -14.95
N ARG A 30 2.59 2.84 -14.78
CA ARG A 30 1.83 1.74 -14.18
C ARG A 30 1.87 1.91 -12.66
N THR A 31 1.07 2.85 -12.15
CA THR A 31 0.84 3.06 -10.71
C THR A 31 -0.05 1.97 -10.10
N ARG A 32 -0.57 1.07 -10.92
CA ARG A 32 -1.29 -0.13 -10.54
C ARG A 32 -1.04 -1.19 -11.63
N PRO A 33 -0.86 -2.48 -11.28
CA PRO A 33 -1.19 -3.53 -12.25
C PRO A 33 -2.68 -3.35 -12.61
N ASP A 34 -2.97 -3.48 -13.90
CA ASP A 34 -4.24 -3.43 -14.61
C ASP A 34 -5.52 -3.30 -13.74
N ALA A 35 -6.35 -2.30 -14.07
CA ALA A 35 -7.62 -2.05 -13.38
C ALA A 35 -8.70 -3.11 -13.70
N ASP A 36 -8.40 -4.03 -14.60
CA ASP A 36 -9.22 -5.10 -15.14
C ASP A 36 -8.69 -6.51 -14.83
N SER A 37 -7.52 -6.65 -14.20
CA SER A 37 -7.06 -7.91 -13.63
C SER A 37 -7.41 -7.98 -12.15
N SER A 38 -8.29 -8.91 -11.80
CA SER A 38 -8.51 -9.37 -10.43
C SER A 38 -7.31 -10.15 -9.85
N ASP A 39 -6.12 -10.00 -10.44
CA ASP A 39 -4.91 -10.75 -10.09
C ASP A 39 -4.11 -9.94 -9.07
N ASP A 40 -4.05 -10.43 -7.84
CA ASP A 40 -3.28 -9.86 -6.74
C ASP A 40 -1.77 -10.10 -6.96
N GLY A 41 -1.24 -9.48 -8.01
CA GLY A 41 0.15 -9.10 -8.22
C GLY A 41 1.23 -10.07 -7.72
N GLU A 42 1.71 -10.93 -8.63
CA GLU A 42 3.14 -11.09 -8.91
C GLU A 42 3.30 -11.92 -10.20
N ALA A 43 2.75 -11.48 -11.32
CA ALA A 43 3.14 -12.05 -12.62
C ALA A 43 4.61 -11.64 -12.91
N PRO A 44 5.50 -12.59 -13.26
CA PRO A 44 6.91 -12.30 -13.47
C PRO A 44 7.09 -11.40 -14.70
N GLY A 45 7.31 -10.10 -14.47
CA GLY A 45 7.71 -9.16 -15.54
C GLY A 45 7.06 -7.78 -15.53
N ILE A 46 6.02 -7.52 -14.71
CA ILE A 46 5.37 -6.20 -14.70
C ILE A 46 5.99 -5.31 -13.61
N LYS A 47 6.94 -4.45 -13.99
CA LYS A 47 7.56 -3.47 -13.09
C LYS A 47 6.62 -2.28 -12.89
N THR A 48 5.78 -2.31 -11.85
CA THR A 48 4.97 -1.15 -11.45
C THR A 48 5.85 -0.10 -10.80
N THR A 49 5.60 1.18 -11.06
CA THR A 49 6.28 2.30 -10.37
C THR A 49 5.60 2.66 -9.05
N ALA A 50 4.58 1.91 -8.64
CA ALA A 50 3.85 2.11 -7.40
C ALA A 50 4.69 1.75 -6.16
N PRO A 51 4.56 2.47 -5.03
CA PRO A 51 5.10 2.02 -3.76
C PRO A 51 4.57 0.62 -3.43
N LYS A 52 5.46 -0.28 -3.00
CA LYS A 52 5.11 -1.66 -2.66
C LYS A 52 3.94 -1.68 -1.66
N LYS A 53 2.88 -2.42 -1.98
CA LYS A 53 1.74 -2.67 -1.09
C LYS A 53 2.30 -3.15 0.25
N GLN A 54 1.96 -2.45 1.33
CA GLN A 54 2.35 -2.89 2.67
C GLN A 54 1.54 -4.14 3.02
N THR A 55 2.14 -5.31 2.78
CA THR A 55 1.51 -6.63 2.97
C THR A 55 1.47 -7.06 4.44
N ARG A 56 2.30 -6.47 5.31
CA ARG A 56 2.29 -6.75 6.76
C ARG A 56 1.25 -5.90 7.49
N ARG A 57 -0.03 -6.21 7.28
CA ARG A 57 -1.11 -5.67 8.12
C ARG A 57 -1.02 -6.31 9.50
N HIS A 58 -1.06 -5.50 10.57
CA HIS A 58 -1.12 -6.06 11.94
C HIS A 58 -2.32 -6.99 12.10
N ILE A 59 -2.08 -8.15 12.69
CA ILE A 59 -3.05 -9.21 12.94
C ILE A 59 -3.97 -8.79 14.07
N LYS A 60 -5.27 -8.81 13.80
CA LYS A 60 -6.29 -8.42 14.77
C LYS A 60 -6.54 -9.59 15.74
N CYS A 61 -6.46 -9.30 17.02
CA CYS A 61 -6.87 -10.20 18.10
C CYS A 61 -8.07 -9.58 18.81
N LYS A 62 -9.14 -10.33 19.04
CA LYS A 62 -10.37 -9.85 19.67
C LYS A 62 -10.71 -10.67 20.90
N CYS A 63 -11.08 -10.00 21.98
CA CYS A 63 -11.66 -10.63 23.16
C CYS A 63 -13.09 -11.09 22.85
N GLY A 64 -13.39 -12.37 23.10
CA GLY A 64 -14.73 -12.93 22.88
C GLY A 64 -15.81 -12.31 23.79
N SER A 65 -15.44 -11.89 24.99
CA SER A 65 -16.40 -11.43 26.01
C SER A 65 -16.74 -9.94 25.89
N CYS A 66 -15.75 -9.06 25.71
CA CYS A 66 -15.99 -7.60 25.69
C CYS A 66 -15.66 -6.89 24.39
N GLY A 67 -15.16 -7.62 23.39
CA GLY A 67 -14.81 -7.04 22.08
C GLY A 67 -13.54 -6.17 22.06
N TYR A 68 -12.79 -6.08 23.18
CA TYR A 68 -11.48 -5.44 23.20
C TYR A 68 -10.61 -6.00 22.07
N THR A 69 -9.97 -5.10 21.32
CA THR A 69 -9.18 -5.45 20.14
C THR A 69 -7.75 -4.99 20.32
N ALA A 70 -6.82 -5.93 20.20
CA ALA A 70 -5.39 -5.68 20.12
C ALA A 70 -4.88 -6.04 18.73
N ARG A 71 -3.86 -5.34 18.25
CA ARG A 71 -3.22 -5.61 16.95
C ARG A 71 -1.77 -5.96 17.19
N THR A 72 -1.32 -7.09 16.66
CA THR A 72 0.06 -7.58 16.84
C THR A 72 0.63 -8.10 15.52
N SER A 73 1.92 -8.42 15.49
CA SER A 73 2.59 -8.99 14.31
C SER A 73 2.59 -10.52 14.35
N ARG A 74 2.66 -11.20 13.19
CA ARG A 74 2.77 -12.68 13.11
C ARG A 74 3.92 -13.22 13.97
N LYS A 75 5.09 -12.56 13.92
CA LYS A 75 6.25 -12.88 14.77
C LYS A 75 5.88 -13.06 16.25
N TRP A 76 5.06 -12.18 16.81
CA TRP A 76 4.70 -12.25 18.23
C TRP A 76 3.64 -13.31 18.51
N LEU A 77 2.70 -13.54 17.58
CA LEU A 77 1.76 -14.64 17.71
C LEU A 77 2.47 -16.00 17.69
N ASP A 78 3.44 -16.16 16.80
CA ASP A 78 4.17 -17.42 16.65
C ASP A 78 5.11 -17.68 17.84
N LEU A 79 5.73 -16.62 18.38
CA LEU A 79 6.69 -16.73 19.49
C LEU A 79 6.02 -16.83 20.87
N VAL A 80 4.99 -16.03 21.13
CA VAL A 80 4.41 -15.88 22.48
C VAL A 80 2.88 -16.02 22.53
N GLY A 81 2.22 -16.21 21.38
CA GLY A 81 0.77 -16.36 21.30
C GLY A 81 0.00 -15.04 21.27
N ALA A 82 -1.33 -15.16 21.40
CA ALA A 82 -2.24 -14.02 21.36
C ALA A 82 -2.08 -13.13 22.62
N PRO A 83 -2.22 -11.80 22.48
CA PRO A 83 -2.21 -10.90 23.64
C PRO A 83 -3.40 -11.16 24.57
N LEU A 84 -3.27 -10.72 25.82
CA LEU A 84 -4.33 -10.83 26.82
C LEU A 84 -5.19 -9.56 26.88
N CYS A 85 -6.50 -9.76 27.02
CA CYS A 85 -7.46 -8.73 27.36
C CYS A 85 -7.24 -8.31 28.82
N PRO A 86 -7.15 -7.00 29.11
CA PRO A 86 -6.97 -6.50 30.48
C PRO A 86 -8.07 -6.91 31.47
N LYS A 87 -9.23 -7.34 30.99
CA LYS A 87 -10.40 -7.70 31.81
C LYS A 87 -10.72 -9.20 31.84
N HIS A 88 -10.52 -9.91 30.73
CA HIS A 88 -11.00 -11.29 30.56
C HIS A 88 -9.89 -12.29 30.20
N GLY A 89 -8.63 -11.84 30.09
CA GLY A 89 -7.52 -12.74 29.76
C GLY A 89 -7.50 -13.13 28.29
N ALA A 90 -7.49 -14.43 27.98
CA ALA A 90 -7.20 -14.95 26.65
C ALA A 90 -8.02 -14.29 25.51
N MET A 91 -7.35 -13.97 24.40
CA MET A 91 -7.97 -13.39 23.21
C MET A 91 -7.86 -14.34 22.02
N ALA A 92 -8.84 -14.28 21.12
CA ALA A 92 -8.81 -15.02 19.87
C ALA A 92 -8.13 -14.21 18.78
N VAL A 93 -7.24 -14.84 18.01
CA VAL A 93 -6.69 -14.28 16.77
C VAL A 93 -7.79 -14.35 15.72
N CYS A 94 -8.16 -13.20 15.13
CA CYS A 94 -9.08 -13.22 13.99
C CYS A 94 -8.35 -13.83 12.80
N ALA A 95 -8.96 -14.82 12.15
CA ALA A 95 -8.48 -15.33 10.88
C ALA A 95 -8.24 -14.14 9.94
N GLN A 96 -7.04 -14.05 9.42
CA GLN A 96 -6.77 -13.12 8.33
C GLN A 96 -7.19 -13.89 7.08
N ASP A 97 -8.09 -13.31 6.29
CA ASP A 97 -8.22 -13.69 4.89
C ASP A 97 -6.89 -13.31 4.24
N ASP A 98 -5.92 -14.21 4.39
CA ASP A 98 -4.68 -14.23 3.64
C ASP A 98 -5.13 -14.56 2.22
N GLY A 99 -5.59 -13.54 1.48
CA GLY A 99 -6.04 -13.61 0.09
C GLY A 99 -4.94 -14.23 -0.76
N GLN A 100 -4.93 -15.55 -0.80
CA GLN A 100 -4.27 -16.42 -1.74
C GLN A 100 -5.32 -16.74 -2.79
N ASP A 101 -5.45 -15.82 -3.73
CA ASP A 101 -5.82 -16.11 -5.11
C ASP A 101 -4.98 -15.18 -5.98
#